data_AF-A0A9X2IYP1-F1
#
_entry.id   AF-A0A9X2IYP1-F1
#
_cell.length_a   1.000
_cell.length_b   1.000
_cell.length_c   1.000
_cell.angle_alpha   90.00
_cell.angle_beta   90.00
_cell.angle_gamma   90.00
#
_symmetry.space_group_name_H-M   'P 1'
#
loop_
_entity.id
_entity.type
_entity.pdbx_description
1 polymer ?
#
loop_
_entity_poly.entity_id
_entity_poly.type
_entity_poly.pdbx_seq_one_letter_code
_entity_poly.pdbx_strand_id
1 'polypeptide(L)' 'MHYTLTQLFDLVAHAAPNMPPTVDRAHELMRVHRECTVDSCAHKCAAFEVLIAARHIVPDSSRRY' A
#
# COMPACT_ATOMS: atom_id res chain seq x y z
N MET A 1 20.36 -10.20 0.50
CA MET A 1 18.97 -9.71 0.64
C MET A 1 18.05 -10.90 0.48
N HIS A 2 17.43 -11.36 1.56
CA HIS A 2 16.50 -12.48 1.52
C HIS A 2 15.08 -11.90 1.39
N TYR A 3 14.50 -12.03 0.20
CA TYR A 3 13.11 -11.66 -0.03
C TYR A 3 12.26 -12.92 -0.04
N THR A 4 11.10 -12.87 0.59
CA THR A 4 10.14 -13.97 0.49
C THR A 4 9.37 -13.89 -0.82
N LEU A 5 8.83 -15.01 -1.28
CA LEU A 5 8.01 -15.05 -2.50
C LEU A 5 6.81 -14.11 -2.42
N THR A 6 6.21 -13.94 -1.24
CA THR A 6 5.13 -12.98 -1.01
C THR A 6 5.58 -11.54 -1.23
N GLN A 7 6.77 -11.17 -0.77
CA GLN A 7 7.32 -9.83 -0.97
C GLN A 7 7.60 -9.55 -2.44
N LEU A 8 8.07 -10.55 -3.18
CA LEU A 8 8.26 -10.44 -4.63
C LEU A 8 6.92 -10.26 -5.35
N PHE A 9 5.89 -11.01 -4.97
CA PHE A 9 4.54 -10.84 -5.53
C PHE A 9 3.98 -9.44 -5.27
N ASP A 10 4.17 -8.89 -4.07
CA ASP A 10 3.76 -7.52 -3.72
C ASP A 10 4.39 -6.44 -4.63
N LEU A 11 5.59 -6.69 -5.18
CA LEU A 11 6.28 -5.75 -6.07
C LEU A 11 5.70 -5.75 -7.50
N VAL A 12 5.19 -6.89 -7.98
CA VAL A 12 4.71 -7.07 -9.36
C VAL A 12 3.19 -7.16 -9.49
N ALA A 13 2.49 -7.52 -8.41
CA ALA A 13 1.05 -7.63 -8.42
C ALA A 13 0.41 -6.29 -8.04
N HIS A 14 -0.47 -5.77 -8.89
CA HIS A 14 -1.39 -4.68 -8.55
C HIS A 14 -2.72 -5.20 -7.98
N ALA A 15 -2.80 -6.49 -7.66
CA ALA A 15 -3.98 -7.12 -7.05
C ALA A 15 -4.04 -6.85 -5.54
N ALA A 16 -5.24 -6.88 -4.97
CA ALA A 16 -5.43 -6.63 -3.54
C ALA A 16 -4.78 -7.74 -2.71
N PRO A 17 -4.07 -7.41 -1.61
CA PRO A 17 -3.54 -8.42 -0.73
C PRO A 17 -4.69 -9.13 -0.01
N ASN A 18 -4.56 -10.45 0.16
CA ASN A 18 -5.61 -11.26 0.80
C ASN A 18 -5.77 -10.93 2.31
N MET A 19 -4.78 -10.25 2.90
CA MET A 19 -4.82 -9.73 4.27
C MET A 19 -4.31 -8.29 4.30
N PRO A 20 -4.84 -7.45 5.20
CA PRO A 20 -4.34 -6.09 5.37
C PRO A 20 -2.87 -6.13 5.82
N PRO A 21 -1.98 -5.33 5.21
CA PRO A 21 -0.58 -5.27 5.62
C PRO A 21 -0.43 -4.71 7.04
N THR A 22 0.68 -5.03 7.71
CA THR A 22 1.06 -4.34 8.95
C THR A 22 1.44 -2.89 8.65
N VAL A 23 1.44 -2.02 9.68
CA VAL A 23 1.79 -0.59 9.50
C VAL A 23 3.17 -0.40 8.88
N ASP A 24 4.19 -1.14 9.33
CA ASP A 24 5.54 -1.09 8.77
C ASP A 24 5.55 -1.52 7.29
N ARG A 25 4.85 -2.62 6.99
CA ARG A 25 4.72 -3.11 5.62
C ARG A 25 3.97 -2.12 4.73
N ALA A 26 2.95 -1.44 5.26
CA ALA A 26 2.20 -0.42 4.55
C ALA A 26 3.10 0.77 4.18
N HIS A 27 4.01 1.18 5.07
CA HIS A 27 5.03 2.18 4.75
C HIS A 27 6.02 1.71 3.68
N GLU A 28 6.40 0.44 3.67
CA GLU A 28 7.24 -0.12 2.58
C GLU A 28 6.48 -0.13 1.25
N LEU A 29 5.23 -0.58 1.23
CA LEU A 29 4.40 -0.61 0.02
C LEU A 29 4.18 0.79 -0.56
N MET A 30 3.98 1.80 0.30
CA MET A 30 3.91 3.19 -0.13
C MET A 30 5.20 3.69 -0.78
N ARG A 31 6.36 3.18 -0.35
CA ARG A 31 7.67 3.53 -0.93
C ARG A 31 7.93 2.79 -2.23
N VAL A 32 7.62 1.49 -2.30
CA VAL A 32 7.76 0.66 -3.50
C VAL A 32 6.84 1.18 -4.61
N HIS A 33 5.55 1.35 -4.31
CA HIS A 33 4.54 1.75 -5.28
C HIS A 33 4.41 3.28 -5.36
N ARG A 34 5.53 4.00 -5.28
CA ARG A 34 5.54 5.49 -5.32
C ARG A 34 4.94 6.01 -6.64
N GLU A 35 5.25 5.33 -7.73
CA GLU A 35 4.83 5.63 -9.09
C GLU A 35 3.40 5.19 -9.43
N CYS A 36 2.83 4.24 -8.67
CA CYS A 36 1.43 3.85 -8.83
C CYS A 36 0.48 4.86 -8.18
N THR A 37 -0.75 4.96 -8.67
CA THR A 37 -1.83 5.67 -7.96
C THR A 37 -2.57 4.73 -7.02
N VAL A 38 -3.27 5.29 -6.01
CA VAL A 38 -4.13 4.51 -5.10
C VAL A 38 -5.25 3.80 -5.87
N ASP A 39 -5.72 4.40 -6.96
CA ASP A 39 -6.77 3.86 -7.82
C ASP A 39 -6.28 2.69 -8.70
N SER A 40 -5.05 2.76 -9.22
CA SER A 40 -4.52 1.73 -10.11
C SER A 40 -3.75 0.61 -9.41
N CYS A 41 -3.45 0.73 -8.11
CA CYS A 41 -2.72 -0.29 -7.35
C CYS A 41 -3.45 -0.65 -6.06
N ALA A 42 -4.03 -1.84 -6.01
CA ALA A 42 -4.78 -2.29 -4.84
C ALA A 42 -3.89 -2.55 -3.62
N HIS A 43 -2.60 -2.87 -3.78
CA HIS A 43 -1.63 -2.90 -2.67
C HIS A 43 -1.41 -1.53 -2.06
N LYS A 44 -1.32 -0.49 -2.91
CA LYS A 44 -1.22 0.89 -2.44
C LYS A 44 -2.51 1.31 -1.74
N CYS A 45 -3.66 0.92 -2.26
CA CYS A 45 -4.95 1.16 -1.62
C CYS A 45 -5.02 0.51 -0.23
N ALA A 46 -4.72 -0.79 -0.11
CA ALA A 46 -4.73 -1.49 1.16
C ALA A 46 -3.74 -0.89 2.17
N ALA A 47 -2.53 -0.53 1.72
CA ALA A 47 -1.55 0.16 2.57
C ALA A 47 -2.05 1.55 3.00
N PHE A 48 -2.74 2.28 2.12
CA PHE A 48 -3.33 3.58 2.44
C PHE A 48 -4.40 3.46 3.52
N GLU A 49 -5.33 2.51 3.35
CA GLU A 49 -6.40 2.27 4.31
C GLU A 49 -5.86 1.86 5.68
N VAL A 50 -4.86 0.99 5.74
CA VAL A 50 -4.20 0.61 7.01
C VAL A 50 -3.58 1.82 7.70
N LEU A 51 -2.89 2.70 6.94
CA LEU A 51 -2.27 3.89 7.51
C LEU A 51 -3.30 4.94 7.95
N ILE A 52 -4.45 5.02 7.29
CA ILE A 52 -5.60 5.83 7.75
C ILE A 52 -6.18 5.26 9.03
N ALA A 53 -6.42 3.94 9.07
CA ALA A 53 -6.96 3.26 10.25
C ALA A 53 -6.03 3.40 11.46
N ALA A 54 -4.72 3.33 11.23
CA ALA A 54 -3.70 3.58 12.24
C ALA A 54 -3.57 5.07 12.63
N ARG A 55 -4.23 6.00 11.92
CA ARG A 55 -4.14 7.47 12.10
C ARG A 55 -2.77 8.07 11.75
N HIS A 56 -1.97 7.36 10.96
CA HIS A 56 -0.66 7.84 10.46
C HIS A 56 -0.80 8.73 9.21
N ILE A 57 -1.89 8.56 8.45
CA ILE A 57 -2.20 9.38 7.27
C ILE A 57 -3.59 9.98 7.44
N VAL A 58 -3.70 11.28 7.21
CA VAL A 58 -4.99 11.94 7.02
C VAL A 58 -5.18 12.09 5.51
N PRO A 59 -6.22 11.48 4.91
CA PRO A 59 -6.46 11.64 3.49
C PRO A 59 -6.74 13.12 3.20
N ASP A 60 -5.94 13.72 2.32
CA ASP A 60 -6.17 15.09 1.88
C ASP A 60 -7.46 15.10 1.05
N SER A 61 -8.55 15.43 1.73
CA SER A 61 -9.91 15.38 1.18
C SER A 61 -10.10 16.41 0.05
N SER A 62 -9.16 17.35 -0.09
CA SER A 62 -9.18 18.43 -1.07
C SER A 62 -8.76 17.99 -2.48
N ARG A 63 -8.13 16.82 -2.63
CA ARG A 63 -7.72 16.25 -3.94
C ARG A 63 -8.71 15.25 -4.54
N ARG A 64 -9.95 15.22 -4.03
CA ARG A 64 -10.99 14.29 -4.47
C ARG A 64 -11.86 14.82 -5.63
N TYR A 65 -11.36 15.80 -6.39
CA TYR A 65 -12.06 16.42 -7.53
C TYR A 65 -11.38 16.07 -8.85
#